data_AF-A0A2W4ZCE4-F1
#
_entry.id   AF-A0A2W4ZCE4-F1
#
_cell.length_a   1.000
_cell.length_b   1.000
_cell.length_c   1.000
_cell.angle_alpha   90.00
_cell.angle_beta   90.00
_cell.angle_gamma   90.00
#
_symmetry.space_group_name_H-M   'P 1'
#
loop_
_entity.id
_entity.type
_entity.pdbx_description
1 polymer ?
#
loop_
_entity_poly.entity_id
_entity_poly.type
_entity_poly.pdbx_seq_one_letter_code
_entity_poly.pdbx_strand_id
1 'polypeptide(L)'
;MRDFSAPHRGKVAYFGIWAEDGRDEQLGDIDAWNILCDAVRRCTTEDMRESQDVKDALEWFARRLTKNAPVRDFARALNTHDPMQRYWEAGDALKRLKRGMGR
;
A
#
# COMPACT_ATOMS: atom_id res chain seq x y z
N MET A 1 -23.75 30.96 -1.14
CA MET A 1 -24.45 29.68 -0.91
C MET A 1 -23.72 28.65 -1.74
N ARG A 2 -22.97 27.72 -1.10
CA ARG A 2 -22.10 26.75 -1.79
C ARG A 2 -22.90 25.48 -2.06
N ASP A 3 -22.93 25.07 -3.32
CA ASP A 3 -23.48 23.80 -3.76
C ASP A 3 -22.33 22.80 -3.95
N PHE A 4 -22.41 21.64 -3.28
CA PHE A 4 -21.40 20.57 -3.28
C PHE A 4 -21.90 19.30 -3.98
N SER A 5 -22.84 19.43 -4.91
CA SER A 5 -23.45 18.30 -5.62
C SER A 5 -22.71 17.94 -6.91
N ALA A 6 -21.46 17.49 -6.79
CA ALA A 6 -20.78 16.76 -7.85
C ALA A 6 -19.78 15.75 -7.25
N PRO A 7 -20.05 14.44 -7.27
CA PRO A 7 -19.06 13.44 -6.92
C PRO A 7 -18.05 13.33 -8.07
N HIS A 8 -17.10 14.25 -8.09
CA HIS A 8 -15.94 14.15 -8.97
C HIS A 8 -15.11 12.92 -8.58
N ARG A 9 -15.31 11.86 -9.36
CA ARG A 9 -14.29 10.90 -9.81
C ARG A 9 -12.86 11.27 -9.39
N GLY A 10 -12.26 10.43 -8.57
CA GLY A 10 -10.91 9.92 -8.84
C GLY A 10 -9.71 10.79 -8.43
N LYS A 11 -9.83 11.64 -7.40
CA LYS A 11 -8.64 12.17 -6.69
C LYS A 11 -8.58 11.58 -5.30
N VAL A 12 -7.93 10.42 -5.20
CA VAL A 12 -7.52 9.80 -3.95
C VAL A 12 -6.43 10.69 -3.35
N ALA A 13 -6.85 11.70 -2.59
CA ALA A 13 -5.99 12.43 -1.67
C ALA A 13 -6.14 11.78 -0.30
N TYR A 14 -5.69 10.53 -0.15
CA TYR A 14 -5.95 9.78 1.09
C TYR A 14 -4.94 10.01 2.19
N PHE A 15 -3.79 10.64 1.96
CA PHE A 15 -2.67 10.56 2.93
C PHE A 15 -2.42 11.74 3.86
N GLY A 16 -3.15 12.85 3.73
CA GLY A 16 -2.87 14.05 4.54
C GLY A 16 -3.33 14.00 6.01
N ILE A 17 -4.05 12.96 6.45
CA ILE A 17 -4.83 12.99 7.71
C ILE A 17 -4.70 11.69 8.53
N TRP A 18 -3.52 11.06 8.54
CA TRP A 18 -3.32 9.77 9.24
C TRP A 18 -2.40 9.86 10.46
N ALA A 19 -1.73 10.99 10.64
CA ALA A 19 -0.68 11.12 11.64
C ALA A 19 -1.18 11.58 13.02
N GLU A 20 -2.45 12.01 13.18
CA GLU A 20 -2.83 12.81 14.35
C GLU A 20 -3.80 12.18 15.36
N ASP A 21 -4.40 11.01 15.12
CA ASP A 21 -5.26 10.41 16.14
C ASP A 21 -5.05 8.90 16.21
N GLY A 22 -4.60 8.41 17.37
CA GLY A 22 -4.45 6.98 17.69
C GLY A 22 -5.77 6.18 17.73
N ARG A 23 -6.78 6.62 16.97
CA ARG A 23 -8.04 5.95 16.63
C ARG A 23 -7.99 5.74 15.12
N ASP A 24 -7.39 4.70 14.57
CA ASP A 24 -7.81 3.32 14.75
C ASP A 24 -6.75 2.48 14.02
N GLU A 25 -5.88 1.81 14.78
CA GLU A 25 -4.76 1.07 14.20
C GLU A 25 -5.20 0.00 13.18
N GLN A 26 -6.42 -0.53 13.35
CA GLN A 26 -7.04 -1.45 12.41
C GLN A 26 -7.44 -0.76 11.10
N LEU A 27 -7.97 0.47 11.13
CA LEU A 27 -8.26 1.22 9.92
C LEU A 27 -6.96 1.53 9.15
N GLY A 28 -5.89 1.91 9.88
CA GLY A 28 -4.57 2.13 9.28
C GLY A 28 -4.01 0.89 8.57
N ASP A 29 -4.16 -0.28 9.19
CA ASP A 29 -3.75 -1.56 8.59
C ASP A 29 -4.60 -1.92 7.35
N ILE A 30 -5.91 -1.68 7.38
CA ILE A 30 -6.82 -1.94 6.25
C ILE A 30 -6.50 -1.06 5.05
N ASP A 31 -6.33 0.25 5.26
CA ASP A 31 -6.07 1.17 4.17
C ASP A 31 -4.66 0.98 3.60
N ALA A 32 -3.62 0.82 4.44
CA ALA A 32 -2.28 0.49 3.97
C ALA A 32 -2.27 -0.81 3.16
N TRP A 33 -3.04 -1.82 3.60
CA TRP A 33 -3.22 -3.06 2.87
C TRP A 33 -3.90 -2.87 1.50
N ASN A 34 -4.95 -2.06 1.44
CA ASN A 34 -5.67 -1.76 0.20
C ASN A 34 -4.76 -1.09 -0.83
N ILE A 35 -3.87 -0.20 -0.39
CA ILE A 35 -2.91 0.48 -1.25
C ILE A 35 -1.89 -0.48 -1.82
N LEU A 36 -1.34 -1.39 -1.00
CA LEU A 36 -0.44 -2.42 -1.52
C LEU A 36 -1.17 -3.38 -2.48
N CYS A 37 -2.44 -3.72 -2.22
CA CYS A 37 -3.24 -4.51 -3.15
C CYS A 37 -3.45 -3.80 -4.50
N ASP A 38 -3.77 -2.51 -4.47
CA ASP A 38 -3.94 -1.69 -5.66
C ASP A 38 -2.62 -1.57 -6.43
N ALA A 39 -1.51 -1.34 -5.73
CA ALA A 39 -0.18 -1.29 -6.32
C ALA A 39 0.16 -2.60 -7.05
N VAL A 40 -0.09 -3.77 -6.44
CA VAL A 40 0.12 -5.07 -7.11
C VAL A 40 -0.71 -5.16 -8.40
N ARG A 41 -1.98 -4.76 -8.37
CA ARG A 41 -2.85 -4.81 -9.55
C ARG A 41 -2.38 -3.89 -10.67
N ARG A 42 -1.83 -2.73 -10.32
CA ARG A 42 -1.36 -1.73 -11.30
C ARG A 42 0.07 -1.94 -11.76
N CYS A 43 0.88 -2.75 -11.05
CA CYS A 43 2.26 -3.06 -11.41
C CYS A 43 2.45 -3.64 -12.82
N THR A 44 1.39 -4.19 -13.43
CA THR A 44 1.42 -4.70 -14.81
C THR A 44 1.30 -3.61 -15.87
N THR A 45 0.76 -2.44 -15.52
CA THR A 45 0.39 -1.37 -16.47
C THR A 45 1.01 -0.02 -16.13
N GLU A 46 1.37 0.22 -14.87
CA GLU A 46 1.87 1.49 -14.36
C GLU A 46 3.10 1.26 -13.47
N ASP A 47 4.03 2.22 -13.49
CA ASP A 47 5.20 2.15 -12.63
C ASP A 47 4.87 2.65 -11.21
N MET A 48 4.80 1.71 -10.28
CA MET A 48 4.46 1.97 -8.87
C MET A 48 5.69 2.24 -7.98
N ARG A 49 6.91 2.31 -8.53
CA ARG A 49 8.15 2.47 -7.74
C ARG A 49 8.25 3.87 -7.13
N GLU A 50 7.71 4.86 -7.83
CA GLU A 50 7.75 6.26 -7.42
C GLU A 50 6.51 6.69 -6.63
N SER A 51 5.49 5.82 -6.50
CA SER A 51 4.29 6.12 -5.72
C SER A 51 4.63 6.36 -4.25
N GLN A 52 4.34 7.56 -3.78
CA GLN A 52 4.55 7.95 -2.39
C GLN A 52 3.61 7.16 -1.46
N ASP A 53 2.35 6.95 -1.86
CA ASP A 53 1.37 6.14 -1.15
C ASP A 53 1.87 4.71 -0.85
N VAL A 54 2.56 4.09 -1.81
CA VAL A 54 3.13 2.74 -1.64
C VAL A 54 4.29 2.76 -0.65
N LYS A 55 5.13 3.80 -0.68
CA LYS A 55 6.25 3.95 0.26
C LYS A 55 5.73 4.16 1.69
N ASP A 56 4.73 5.01 1.87
CA ASP A 56 4.11 5.27 3.16
C ASP A 56 3.40 4.01 3.71
N ALA A 57 2.69 3.26 2.87
CA ALA A 57 2.10 1.98 3.27
C ALA A 57 3.15 0.94 3.68
N LEU A 58 4.28 0.87 2.99
CA LEU A 58 5.41 -0.01 3.37
C LEU A 58 6.05 0.44 4.68
N GLU A 59 6.21 1.75 4.89
CA GLU A 59 6.74 2.31 6.14
C GLU A 59 5.81 2.03 7.33
N TRP A 60 4.50 2.17 7.13
CA TRP A 60 3.48 1.81 8.12
C TRP A 60 3.67 0.37 8.62
N PHE A 61 3.78 -0.59 7.69
CA PHE A 61 4.01 -1.98 8.06
C PHE A 61 5.42 -2.23 8.62
N ALA A 62 6.45 -1.52 8.16
CA ALA A 62 7.82 -1.67 8.67
C ALA A 62 7.96 -1.27 10.15
N ARG A 63 7.13 -0.33 10.60
CA ARG A 63 7.10 0.12 12.01
C ARG A 63 6.36 -0.85 12.93
N ARG A 64 5.40 -1.62 12.38
CA ARG A 64 4.47 -2.46 13.16
C ARG A 64 4.84 -3.93 13.14
N LEU A 65 5.41 -4.43 12.05
CA LEU A 65 5.77 -5.84 11.93
C LEU A 65 7.09 -6.13 12.65
N THR A 66 7.12 -7.18 13.46
CA THR A 66 8.37 -7.66 14.09
C THR A 66 9.39 -8.15 13.06
N LYS A 67 8.93 -8.54 11.87
CA LYS A 67 9.77 -9.02 10.76
C LYS A 67 9.57 -8.14 9.54
N ASN A 68 10.63 -7.43 9.16
CA ASN A 68 10.65 -6.54 7.99
C ASN A 68 11.00 -7.25 6.68
N ALA A 69 11.29 -8.55 6.70
CA ALA A 69 11.60 -9.31 5.49
C ALA A 69 10.49 -9.22 4.42
N PRO A 70 9.18 -9.37 4.75
CA PRO A 70 8.12 -9.25 3.75
C PRO A 70 7.98 -7.83 3.16
N VAL A 71 8.24 -6.79 3.95
CA VAL A 71 8.23 -5.39 3.48
C VAL A 71 9.37 -5.17 2.48
N ARG A 72 10.57 -5.67 2.80
CA ARG A 72 11.75 -5.59 1.92
C ARG A 72 11.56 -6.39 0.64
N ASP A 73 10.96 -7.58 0.74
CA ASP A 73 10.61 -8.42 -0.41
C ASP A 73 9.63 -7.70 -1.33
N PHE A 74 8.62 -7.02 -0.79
CA PHE A 74 7.66 -6.24 -1.58
C PHE A 74 8.36 -5.06 -2.29
N ALA A 75 9.18 -4.29 -1.57
CA ALA A 75 9.95 -3.20 -2.16
C ALA A 75 10.90 -3.68 -3.27
N ARG A 76 11.51 -4.86 -3.09
CA ARG A 76 12.35 -5.48 -4.11
C ARG A 76 11.54 -5.92 -5.32
N ALA A 77 10.37 -6.53 -5.10
CA ALA A 77 9.49 -6.97 -6.17
C ALA A 77 9.08 -5.82 -7.09
N LEU A 78 8.79 -4.63 -6.55
CA LEU A 78 8.47 -3.44 -7.34
C LEU A 78 9.61 -3.04 -8.31
N ASN A 79 10.86 -3.37 -7.97
CA ASN A 79 12.03 -3.10 -8.80
C ASN A 79 12.25 -4.13 -9.92
N THR A 80 11.46 -5.20 -9.97
CA THR A 80 11.53 -6.20 -11.05
C THR A 80 11.12 -5.57 -12.39
N HIS A 81 11.95 -5.79 -13.42
CA HIS A 81 11.75 -5.18 -14.75
C HIS A 81 10.52 -5.75 -15.45
N ASP A 82 10.38 -7.07 -15.46
CA ASP A 82 9.23 -7.75 -16.09
C ASP A 82 7.93 -7.47 -15.30
N PRO A 83 6.89 -6.91 -15.94
CA PRO A 83 5.65 -6.53 -15.26
C PRO A 83 4.87 -7.72 -14.68
N MET A 84 4.92 -8.88 -15.35
CA MET A 84 4.22 -10.07 -14.88
C MET A 84 4.94 -10.68 -13.68
N GLN A 85 6.26 -10.75 -13.72
CA GLN A 85 7.10 -11.20 -12.60
C GLN A 85 6.95 -10.25 -11.40
N ARG A 86 6.92 -8.93 -11.64
CA ARG A 86 6.63 -7.91 -10.61
C ARG A 86 5.31 -8.19 -9.90
N TYR A 87 4.24 -8.45 -10.66
CA TYR A 87 2.94 -8.81 -10.11
C TYR A 87 3.01 -10.05 -9.21
N TRP A 88 3.66 -11.13 -9.68
CA TRP A 88 3.78 -12.37 -8.91
C TRP A 88 4.60 -12.20 -7.64
N GLU A 89 5.76 -11.56 -7.73
CA GLU A 89 6.65 -11.35 -6.59
C GLU A 89 6.03 -10.41 -5.55
N ALA A 90 5.41 -9.31 -5.99
CA ALA A 90 4.75 -8.37 -5.10
C ALA A 90 3.51 -9.01 -4.44
N GLY A 91 2.75 -9.81 -5.20
CA GLY A 91 1.63 -10.59 -4.67
C GLY A 91 2.05 -11.65 -3.65
N ASP A 92 3.21 -12.31 -3.83
CA ASP A 92 3.74 -13.27 -2.84
C ASP A 92 4.19 -12.55 -1.56
N ALA A 93 4.92 -11.45 -1.70
CA ALA A 93 5.33 -10.61 -0.57
C ALA A 93 4.12 -10.08 0.21
N LEU A 94 3.05 -9.69 -0.48
CA LEU A 94 1.80 -9.25 0.12
C LEU A 94 1.12 -10.36 0.95
N LYS A 95 1.10 -11.60 0.46
CA LYS A 95 0.60 -12.76 1.24
C LYS A 95 1.43 -12.98 2.50
N ARG A 96 2.75 -12.79 2.44
CA ARG A 96 3.65 -12.89 3.61
C ARG A 96 3.40 -11.76 4.60
N LEU A 97 3.14 -10.53 4.14
CA LEU A 97 2.72 -9.40 4.98
C LEU A 97 1.44 -9.73 5.73
N LYS A 98 0.41 -10.28 5.05
CA LYS A 98 -0.85 -10.69 5.68
C LYS A 98 -0.66 -11.68 6.82
N ARG A 99 0.19 -12.68 6.62
CA ARG A 99 0.53 -13.68 7.64
C ARG A 99 1.29 -13.08 8.82
N GLY A 100 2.04 -12.00 8.59
CA GLY A 100 2.75 -11.26 9.63
C GLY A 100 1.83 -10.44 10.53
N MET A 101 0.70 -9.96 10.00
CA MET A 101 -0.29 -9.14 10.73
C MET A 101 -1.24 -9.95 11.61
N GLY A 102 -1.53 -11.22 11.26
CA GLY A 102 -2.48 -12.07 11.99
C GLY A 102 -1.93 -12.68 13.28
N ARG A 103 -1.10 -11.95 14.04
CA ARG A 103 -0.53 -12.39 15.32
C ARG A 103 -1.20 -11.73 16.50
#